data_AF-A0A8D4BE41-F1
#
_entry.id   AF-A0A8D4BE41-F1
#
_cell.length_a   1.000
_cell.length_b   1.000
_cell.length_c   1.000
_cell.angle_alpha   90.00
_cell.angle_beta   90.00
_cell.angle_gamma   90.00
#
_symmetry.space_group_name_H-M   'P 1'
#
loop_
_entity.id
_entity.type
_entity.pdbx_description
1 polymer ?
#
loop_
_entity_poly.entity_id
_entity_poly.type
_entity_poly.pdbx_seq_one_letter_code
_entity_poly.pdbx_strand_id
1 'polypeptide(L)'
;MRALPHGPRTPRSLLGALLLALATVAAVLAAAPAAHADTLVCEQYGSTTIQGRYVVQNNRWGTSAPQCVTATDSGFRVTQADGAVPTNGAPKSYPSVFNGCHYTNCSPGTNLPAQVSGIASAPSSVSYGFVGSAVYNASYDIWLDPTPKKNGVNRTEIMIWLNKVGPIQPIGSQAGTASVGGRTWQVWRGSNGSNDVISFVAPSAVASWSFDVMDFVRNTIARGMAQNNWYLTSVQAGFEPWQNGAGLAVNSFSSTVNLGTPGTGSPGAPGESVTACKVAYATNVWSDGFTADVTVANTGSTPVDSWTLSFTLPSGQRVTNAWNATVSGPTGAVTATGLAHSARVAAGASQTFGFQGTYSGTFARPSGFSLNGARCA
;
A
#
# COMPACT_ATOMS: atom_id res chain seq x y z
N MET A 1 59.26 -56.93 49.71
CA MET A 1 57.89 -57.47 49.87
C MET A 1 56.96 -56.69 48.97
N ARG A 2 56.19 -57.40 48.12
CA ARG A 2 54.94 -56.99 47.43
C ARG A 2 54.98 -55.73 46.52
N ALA A 3 54.46 -55.70 45.31
CA ALA A 3 53.89 -56.71 44.40
C ALA A 3 53.87 -56.08 42.98
N LEU A 4 54.24 -56.89 41.97
CA LEU A 4 54.03 -56.75 40.52
C LEU A 4 52.50 -56.88 40.17
N PRO A 5 51.98 -56.76 38.92
CA PRO A 5 52.60 -56.84 37.56
C PRO A 5 52.11 -55.76 36.54
N HIS A 6 52.82 -55.39 35.45
CA HIS A 6 52.92 -56.01 34.09
C HIS A 6 51.55 -56.39 33.48
N GLY A 7 51.13 -56.02 32.27
CA GLY A 7 51.65 -55.38 31.03
C GLY A 7 50.46 -55.30 30.05
N PRO A 8 50.58 -55.29 28.69
CA PRO A 8 51.74 -55.10 27.81
C PRO A 8 51.55 -53.99 26.74
N ARG A 9 52.60 -53.84 25.93
CA ARG A 9 52.84 -52.90 24.82
C ARG A 9 52.00 -53.23 23.56
N THR A 10 51.69 -52.27 22.68
CA THR A 10 52.36 -51.97 21.36
C THR A 10 51.30 -51.36 20.41
N PRO A 11 51.58 -50.91 19.16
CA PRO A 11 52.77 -50.28 18.54
C PRO A 11 52.42 -48.89 17.92
N ARG A 12 53.34 -47.93 17.76
CA ARG A 12 54.25 -47.69 16.61
C ARG A 12 53.59 -47.40 15.25
N SER A 13 54.00 -46.25 14.70
CA SER A 13 54.06 -45.89 13.26
C SER A 13 52.77 -45.32 12.65
N LEU A 14 52.75 -44.33 11.76
CA LEU A 14 53.67 -43.33 11.20
C LEU A 14 52.80 -42.59 10.15
N LEU A 15 53.24 -41.41 9.71
CA LEU A 15 52.74 -40.66 8.54
C LEU A 15 51.40 -39.92 8.75
N GLY A 16 51.24 -38.66 8.38
CA GLY A 16 52.11 -37.75 7.64
C GLY A 16 51.31 -36.51 7.22
N ALA A 17 52.05 -35.48 6.81
CA ALA A 17 51.63 -34.30 6.03
C ALA A 17 50.53 -33.39 6.66
N LEU A 18 50.91 -32.24 7.20
CA LEU A 18 51.05 -30.95 6.49
C LEU A 18 49.72 -30.40 5.98
N LEU A 19 49.25 -29.28 6.57
CA LEU A 19 48.71 -28.12 5.85
C LEU A 19 48.31 -27.02 6.86
N LEU A 20 48.99 -25.89 6.75
CA LEU A 20 48.57 -24.63 7.39
C LEU A 20 47.18 -24.26 6.88
N ALA A 21 46.20 -24.20 7.78
CA ALA A 21 44.95 -23.49 7.54
C ALA A 21 44.95 -22.23 8.43
N LEU A 22 45.39 -21.10 7.88
CA LEU A 22 44.97 -19.80 8.39
C LEU A 22 43.47 -19.68 8.12
N ALA A 23 42.65 -19.94 9.12
CA ALA A 23 41.25 -19.55 9.10
C ALA A 23 41.17 -18.06 9.45
N THR A 24 41.07 -17.20 8.44
CA THR A 24 40.54 -15.85 8.62
C THR A 24 39.07 -15.98 9.00
N VAL A 25 38.77 -15.93 10.30
CA VAL A 25 37.40 -15.69 10.78
C VAL A 25 37.11 -14.21 10.51
N ALA A 26 36.56 -13.91 9.34
CA ALA A 26 35.86 -12.65 9.13
C ALA A 26 34.62 -12.69 10.02
N ALA A 27 34.70 -12.08 11.21
CA ALA A 27 33.55 -11.87 12.06
C ALA A 27 32.57 -10.99 11.29
N VAL A 28 31.51 -11.60 10.76
CA VAL A 28 30.31 -10.86 10.35
C VAL A 28 29.71 -10.34 11.65
N LEU A 29 30.09 -9.13 12.04
CA LEU A 29 29.34 -8.33 12.99
C LEU A 29 28.02 -8.00 12.31
N ALA A 30 27.04 -8.90 12.42
CA ALA A 30 25.65 -8.50 12.30
C ALA A 30 25.46 -7.43 13.37
N ALA A 31 25.34 -6.17 12.97
CA ALA A 31 24.97 -5.10 13.88
C ALA A 31 23.66 -5.52 14.54
N ALA A 32 23.72 -5.90 15.82
CA ALA A 32 22.51 -6.09 16.60
C ALA A 32 21.72 -4.79 16.49
N PRO A 33 20.42 -4.83 16.16
CA PRO A 33 19.62 -3.61 16.17
C PRO A 33 19.74 -2.97 17.55
N ALA A 34 19.88 -1.64 17.60
CA ALA A 34 19.96 -0.92 18.85
C ALA A 34 18.76 -1.30 19.73
N ALA A 35 19.01 -1.69 20.99
CA ALA A 35 17.94 -1.96 21.94
C ALA A 35 17.09 -0.69 22.11
N HIS A 36 15.85 -0.71 21.64
CA HIS A 36 14.90 0.37 21.86
C HIS A 36 14.15 0.08 23.17
N ALA A 37 14.04 1.10 24.03
CA ALA A 37 13.18 1.02 25.19
C ALA A 37 11.75 1.40 24.80
N ASP A 38 10.78 0.59 25.23
CA ASP A 38 9.36 0.92 25.14
C ASP A 38 9.11 2.32 25.75
N THR A 39 8.39 3.18 25.04
CA THR A 39 8.14 4.57 25.46
C THR A 39 6.69 4.73 25.91
N LEU A 40 6.47 5.11 27.17
CA LEU A 40 5.15 5.43 27.71
C LEU A 40 4.74 6.86 27.34
N VAL A 41 3.54 7.03 26.79
CA VAL A 41 2.95 8.31 26.40
C VAL A 41 1.56 8.42 27.02
N CYS A 42 1.41 9.28 28.02
CA CYS A 42 0.13 9.53 28.71
C CYS A 42 -0.45 10.92 28.45
N GLU A 43 0.35 11.86 27.96
CA GLU A 43 -0.13 13.19 27.60
C GLU A 43 -1.24 13.11 26.55
N GLN A 44 -2.25 13.97 26.67
CA GLN A 44 -3.48 13.90 25.85
C GLN A 44 -3.19 13.84 24.35
N TYR A 45 -2.27 14.69 23.88
CA TYR A 45 -1.79 14.74 22.50
C TYR A 45 -0.30 14.37 22.40
N GLY A 46 0.21 13.64 23.39
CA GLY A 46 1.58 13.14 23.36
C GLY A 46 1.80 12.18 22.19
N SER A 47 3.02 12.19 21.66
CA SER A 47 3.43 11.28 20.60
C SER A 47 4.92 10.95 20.70
N THR A 48 5.34 9.87 20.04
CA THR A 48 6.73 9.48 19.87
C THR A 48 6.92 8.83 18.49
N THR A 49 8.16 8.57 18.09
CA THR A 49 8.45 7.90 16.82
C THR A 49 8.97 6.48 17.04
N ILE A 50 8.62 5.58 16.13
CA ILE A 50 9.12 4.21 16.08
C ILE A 50 9.82 3.96 14.74
N GLN A 51 10.88 3.15 14.76
CA GLN A 51 11.71 2.82 13.58
C GLN A 51 12.27 4.03 12.82
N GLY A 52 12.31 5.21 13.46
CA GLY A 52 12.64 6.47 12.80
C GLY A 52 11.76 6.76 11.58
N ARG A 53 10.51 6.27 11.54
CA ARG A 53 9.67 6.31 10.33
C ARG A 53 8.19 6.58 10.59
N TYR A 54 7.64 6.06 11.68
CA TYR A 54 6.22 6.18 12.01
C TYR A 54 6.04 6.94 13.31
N VAL A 55 4.92 7.63 13.46
CA VAL A 55 4.55 8.32 14.72
C VAL A 55 3.49 7.50 15.42
N VAL A 56 3.70 7.21 16.70
CA VAL A 56 2.68 6.70 17.62
C VAL A 56 2.13 7.89 18.39
N GLN A 57 0.81 8.03 18.43
CA GLN A 57 0.13 9.13 19.11
C GLN A 57 -0.90 8.59 20.11
N ASN A 58 -0.98 9.23 21.29
CA ASN A 58 -2.02 8.90 22.28
C ASN A 58 -3.40 9.40 21.83
N ASN A 59 -3.42 10.60 21.22
CA ASN A 59 -4.59 11.21 20.56
C ASN A 59 -5.92 11.03 21.32
N ARG A 60 -5.92 11.48 22.58
CA ARG A 60 -7.06 11.38 23.49
C ARG A 60 -7.97 12.61 23.37
N TRP A 61 -8.56 12.77 22.20
CA TRP A 61 -9.28 13.99 21.80
C TRP A 61 -10.69 14.11 22.40
N GLY A 62 -11.36 12.99 22.69
CA GLY A 62 -12.79 12.93 23.05
C GLY A 62 -13.09 12.74 24.54
N THR A 63 -12.07 12.74 25.41
CA THR A 63 -12.27 12.55 26.85
C THR A 63 -11.19 13.23 27.70
N SER A 64 -11.55 13.57 28.94
CA SER A 64 -10.61 13.97 30.00
C SER A 64 -10.12 12.80 30.86
N ALA A 65 -10.75 11.62 30.78
CA ALA A 65 -10.35 10.44 31.54
C ALA A 65 -8.92 10.00 31.15
N PRO A 66 -8.08 9.50 32.07
CA PRO A 66 -6.71 9.08 31.76
C PRO A 66 -6.61 8.03 30.65
N GLN A 67 -5.61 8.19 29.77
CA GLN A 67 -5.24 7.20 28.76
C GLN A 67 -3.73 7.23 28.55
N CYS A 68 -3.11 6.05 28.45
CA CYS A 68 -1.71 5.90 28.12
C CYS A 68 -1.52 4.84 27.04
N VAL A 69 -0.57 5.11 26.14
CA VAL A 69 -0.05 4.12 25.19
C VAL A 69 1.44 3.88 25.46
N THR A 70 1.87 2.64 25.34
CA THR A 70 3.27 2.26 25.34
C THR A 70 3.69 1.95 23.91
N ALA A 71 4.47 2.84 23.30
CA ALA A 71 5.08 2.60 22.00
C ALA A 71 6.18 1.55 22.13
N THR A 72 6.22 0.65 21.16
CA THR A 72 7.16 -0.48 21.06
C THR A 72 7.96 -0.33 19.77
N ASP A 73 8.88 -1.25 19.49
CA ASP A 73 9.67 -1.21 18.25
C ASP A 73 8.83 -1.15 16.97
N SER A 74 7.67 -1.81 16.95
CA SER A 74 6.89 -1.99 15.71
C SER A 74 5.44 -1.51 15.76
N GLY A 75 4.97 -1.03 16.91
CA GLY A 75 3.64 -0.48 17.09
C GLY A 75 3.43 0.05 18.50
N PHE A 76 2.29 -0.22 19.11
CA PHE A 76 2.00 0.23 20.48
C PHE A 76 0.96 -0.64 21.18
N ARG A 77 0.88 -0.49 22.51
CA ARG A 77 -0.14 -1.10 23.38
C ARG A 77 -0.87 0.00 24.12
N VAL A 78 -2.19 -0.08 24.24
CA VAL A 78 -2.96 0.77 25.15
C VAL A 78 -2.82 0.20 26.55
N THR A 79 -2.10 0.89 27.42
CA THR A 79 -1.81 0.41 28.79
C THR A 79 -2.79 0.94 29.82
N GLN A 80 -3.42 2.08 29.54
CA GLN A 80 -4.51 2.65 30.35
C GLN A 80 -5.53 3.29 29.41
N ALA A 81 -6.83 3.11 29.68
CA ALA A 81 -7.92 3.67 28.88
C ALA A 81 -9.18 3.82 29.73
N ASP A 82 -9.14 4.77 30.66
CA ASP A 82 -10.17 4.93 31.67
C ASP A 82 -11.45 5.53 31.09
N GLY A 83 -12.55 5.41 31.84
CA GLY A 83 -13.83 6.01 31.51
C GLY A 83 -14.59 5.36 30.34
N ALA A 84 -15.76 5.92 30.08
CA ALA A 84 -16.69 5.50 29.04
C ALA A 84 -17.41 6.72 28.44
N VAL A 85 -17.76 6.64 27.16
CA VAL A 85 -18.63 7.62 26.47
C VAL A 85 -19.79 6.90 25.76
N PRO A 86 -20.92 7.59 25.50
CA PRO A 86 -22.07 6.99 24.82
C PRO A 86 -21.72 6.42 23.43
N THR A 87 -22.19 5.21 23.12
CA THR A 87 -21.84 4.49 21.88
C THR A 87 -22.52 5.04 20.62
N ASN A 88 -23.48 5.96 20.78
CA ASN A 88 -24.11 6.71 19.71
C ASN A 88 -23.44 8.06 19.43
N GLY A 89 -22.34 8.37 20.12
CA GLY A 89 -21.54 9.57 19.93
C GLY A 89 -20.10 9.25 19.51
N ALA A 90 -19.24 10.27 19.58
CA ALA A 90 -17.81 10.15 19.35
C ALA A 90 -17.13 9.15 20.33
N PRO A 91 -16.04 8.48 19.91
CA PRO A 91 -15.21 7.69 20.82
C PRO A 91 -14.43 8.59 21.79
N LYS A 92 -13.78 7.97 22.77
CA LYS A 92 -12.92 8.68 23.72
C LYS A 92 -11.68 9.27 23.06
N SER A 93 -11.16 8.61 22.02
CA SER A 93 -9.81 8.81 21.52
C SER A 93 -9.59 8.05 20.22
N TYR A 94 -8.44 8.28 19.59
CA TYR A 94 -7.92 7.44 18.51
C TYR A 94 -6.40 7.17 18.66
N PRO A 95 -5.98 6.43 19.71
CA PRO A 95 -4.58 5.99 19.83
C PRO A 95 -4.19 5.18 18.59
N SER A 96 -3.12 5.62 17.92
CA SER A 96 -2.80 5.15 16.58
C SER A 96 -1.32 5.29 16.25
N VAL A 97 -0.89 4.57 15.22
CA VAL A 97 0.39 4.73 14.55
C VAL A 97 0.17 5.20 13.11
N PHE A 98 0.99 6.12 12.62
CA PHE A 98 0.80 6.68 11.27
C PHE A 98 2.08 6.95 10.47
N ASN A 99 1.87 7.00 9.15
CA ASN A 99 2.77 7.58 8.14
C ASN A 99 2.08 8.82 7.54
N GLY A 100 2.80 9.93 7.43
CA GLY A 100 2.30 11.19 6.84
C GLY A 100 2.22 12.32 7.85
N CYS A 101 1.30 13.26 7.65
CA CYS A 101 1.15 14.46 8.49
C CYS A 101 -0.23 14.56 9.13
N HIS A 102 -0.27 14.83 10.43
CA HIS A 102 -1.48 15.02 11.22
C HIS A 102 -1.29 16.19 12.19
N TYR A 103 -2.08 17.26 12.05
CA TYR A 103 -1.99 18.49 12.87
C TYR A 103 -0.55 18.99 13.11
N THR A 104 0.19 19.28 12.04
CA THR A 104 1.62 19.66 11.98
C THR A 104 2.62 18.54 12.27
N ASN A 105 2.23 17.46 12.96
CA ASN A 105 3.11 16.35 13.27
C ASN A 105 3.28 15.43 12.05
N CYS A 106 4.47 15.44 11.45
CA CYS A 106 4.79 14.64 10.27
C CYS A 106 5.77 13.54 10.62
N SER A 107 5.49 12.32 10.16
CA SER A 107 6.37 11.18 10.41
C SER A 107 7.71 11.33 9.65
N PRO A 108 8.85 10.89 10.22
CA PRO A 108 10.15 11.14 9.62
C PRO A 108 10.27 10.50 8.22
N GLY A 109 10.80 11.26 7.26
CA GLY A 109 11.05 10.77 5.89
C GLY A 109 9.79 10.44 5.09
N THR A 110 8.60 10.86 5.51
CA THR A 110 7.37 10.59 4.76
C THR A 110 7.34 11.30 3.40
N ASN A 111 6.79 10.62 2.40
CA ASN A 111 6.49 11.19 1.08
C ASN A 111 5.15 11.96 1.06
N LEU A 112 4.42 12.01 2.18
CA LEU A 112 3.12 12.64 2.28
C LEU A 112 3.22 14.09 2.82
N PRO A 113 2.35 15.02 2.39
CA PRO A 113 1.26 14.83 1.44
C PRO A 113 1.71 14.56 0.00
N ALA A 114 1.05 13.63 -0.69
CA ALA A 114 1.31 13.29 -2.08
C ALA A 114 0.02 13.37 -2.89
N GLN A 115 0.09 13.96 -4.08
CA GLN A 115 -1.08 14.07 -4.96
C GLN A 115 -1.49 12.66 -5.43
N VAL A 116 -2.77 12.34 -5.29
CA VAL A 116 -3.33 11.01 -5.54
C VAL A 116 -2.99 10.50 -6.95
N SER A 117 -3.08 11.36 -7.97
CA SER A 117 -2.71 11.03 -9.35
C SER A 117 -1.25 10.65 -9.53
N GLY A 118 -0.37 11.10 -8.64
CA GLY A 118 1.06 10.79 -8.64
C GLY A 118 1.44 9.55 -7.83
N ILE A 119 0.50 8.89 -7.14
CA ILE A 119 0.80 7.71 -6.32
C ILE A 119 0.62 6.44 -7.15
N ALA A 120 1.71 5.70 -7.34
CA ALA A 120 1.69 4.42 -8.07
C ALA A 120 1.13 3.28 -7.20
N SER A 121 1.52 3.24 -5.93
CA SER A 121 1.00 2.30 -4.93
C SER A 121 1.20 2.84 -3.53
N ALA A 122 0.34 2.45 -2.60
CA ALA A 122 0.48 2.79 -1.18
C ALA A 122 0.31 1.54 -0.30
N PRO A 123 1.23 0.56 -0.37
CA PRO A 123 1.13 -0.65 0.43
C PRO A 123 1.19 -0.33 1.93
N SER A 124 0.28 -0.93 2.69
CA SER A 124 0.26 -0.89 4.14
C SER A 124 -0.03 -2.27 4.71
N SER A 125 0.47 -2.52 5.92
CA SER A 125 0.14 -3.71 6.70
C SER A 125 -0.08 -3.36 8.16
N VAL A 126 -0.94 -4.11 8.84
CA VAL A 126 -1.12 -4.04 10.29
C VAL A 126 -1.32 -5.42 10.90
N SER A 127 -0.87 -5.60 12.13
CA SER A 127 -1.23 -6.70 13.01
C SER A 127 -1.77 -6.13 14.33
N TYR A 128 -2.92 -6.62 14.78
CA TYR A 128 -3.60 -6.17 15.99
C TYR A 128 -3.66 -7.25 17.07
N GLY A 129 -3.61 -6.80 18.33
CA GLY A 129 -4.05 -7.53 19.52
C GLY A 129 -5.39 -6.97 19.98
N PHE A 130 -6.40 -7.85 20.09
CA PHE A 130 -7.77 -7.52 20.47
C PHE A 130 -8.07 -7.93 21.92
N VAL A 131 -9.10 -7.33 22.51
CA VAL A 131 -9.60 -7.69 23.86
C VAL A 131 -11.11 -7.91 23.84
N GLY A 132 -11.63 -8.78 24.71
CA GLY A 132 -13.06 -9.10 24.75
C GLY A 132 -13.91 -8.17 25.64
N SER A 133 -13.31 -7.53 26.64
CA SER A 133 -14.02 -6.79 27.70
C SER A 133 -13.99 -5.27 27.49
N ALA A 134 -14.30 -4.81 26.27
CA ALA A 134 -14.29 -3.40 25.90
C ALA A 134 -15.33 -3.10 24.80
N VAL A 135 -15.60 -1.82 24.55
CA VAL A 135 -16.39 -1.37 23.39
C VAL A 135 -15.50 -0.48 22.54
N TYR A 136 -15.17 -0.95 21.34
CA TYR A 136 -14.17 -0.31 20.47
C TYR A 136 -14.27 -0.81 19.03
N ASN A 137 -13.66 -0.07 18.10
CA ASN A 137 -13.25 -0.61 16.81
C ASN A 137 -11.72 -0.69 16.70
N ALA A 138 -11.25 -1.50 15.76
CA ALA A 138 -9.89 -1.41 15.25
C ALA A 138 -9.97 -0.91 13.80
N SER A 139 -9.41 0.26 13.53
CA SER A 139 -9.59 0.94 12.26
C SER A 139 -8.30 1.54 11.71
N TYR A 140 -8.23 1.59 10.38
CA TYR A 140 -7.45 2.62 9.70
C TYR A 140 -8.24 3.91 9.58
N ASP A 141 -7.55 5.04 9.71
CA ASP A 141 -8.01 6.36 9.29
C ASP A 141 -7.04 6.90 8.23
N ILE A 142 -7.56 7.16 7.04
CA ILE A 142 -6.80 7.62 5.87
C ILE A 142 -7.38 8.95 5.43
N TRP A 143 -6.52 9.97 5.35
CA TRP A 143 -6.97 11.34 5.17
C TRP A 143 -6.64 11.88 3.78
N LEU A 144 -7.65 12.49 3.14
CA LEU A 144 -7.55 13.12 1.83
C LEU A 144 -7.97 14.59 1.89
N ASP A 145 -7.28 15.44 1.12
CA ASP A 145 -7.60 16.87 1.06
C ASP A 145 -7.32 17.47 -0.33
N PRO A 146 -8.08 18.48 -0.79
CA PRO A 146 -7.79 19.18 -2.04
C PRO A 146 -6.42 19.87 -2.08
N THR A 147 -5.83 20.16 -0.91
CA THR A 147 -4.54 20.83 -0.76
C THR A 147 -3.52 19.86 -0.13
N PRO A 148 -2.21 20.07 -0.30
CA PRO A 148 -1.17 19.26 0.35
C PRO A 148 -1.09 19.60 1.85
N LYS A 149 -2.17 19.33 2.57
CA LYS A 149 -2.42 19.78 3.93
C LYS A 149 -1.56 19.01 4.93
N LYS A 150 -0.86 19.74 5.80
CA LYS A 150 -0.11 19.18 6.94
C LYS A 150 -0.72 19.53 8.29
N ASN A 151 -1.71 20.43 8.34
CA ASN A 151 -2.32 20.93 9.56
C ASN A 151 -3.83 21.16 9.38
N GLY A 152 -4.58 21.03 10.47
CA GLY A 152 -6.03 21.18 10.51
C GLY A 152 -6.78 19.96 9.96
N VAL A 153 -8.10 20.08 9.94
CA VAL A 153 -9.01 19.01 9.49
C VAL A 153 -8.89 18.84 7.97
N ASN A 154 -8.69 17.62 7.51
CA ASN A 154 -8.70 17.25 6.10
C ASN A 154 -10.14 17.09 5.60
N ARG A 155 -10.39 17.24 4.30
CA ARG A 155 -11.76 17.26 3.77
C ARG A 155 -12.47 15.91 3.83
N THR A 156 -11.77 14.81 3.53
CA THR A 156 -12.36 13.48 3.49
C THR A 156 -11.56 12.50 4.33
N GLU A 157 -12.28 11.73 5.11
CA GLU A 157 -11.78 10.65 5.95
C GLU A 157 -12.27 9.31 5.40
N ILE A 158 -11.33 8.42 5.14
CA ILE A 158 -11.59 7.03 4.80
C ILE A 158 -11.29 6.20 6.04
N MET A 159 -12.29 5.54 6.60
CA MET A 159 -12.10 4.59 7.69
C MET A 159 -12.19 3.16 7.19
N ILE A 160 -11.31 2.28 7.64
CA ILE A 160 -11.39 0.83 7.36
C ILE A 160 -11.49 0.09 8.69
N TRP A 161 -12.69 -0.30 9.08
CA TRP A 161 -12.95 -1.00 10.34
C TRP A 161 -12.68 -2.49 10.15
N LEU A 162 -11.56 -2.94 10.71
CA LEU A 162 -11.08 -4.32 10.66
C LEU A 162 -11.65 -5.17 11.79
N ASN A 163 -12.07 -4.56 12.89
CA ASN A 163 -12.82 -5.23 13.95
C ASN A 163 -13.76 -4.24 14.63
N LYS A 164 -14.81 -4.79 15.25
CA LYS A 164 -15.79 -4.06 16.05
C LYS A 164 -16.22 -4.95 17.23
N VAL A 165 -16.16 -4.41 18.44
CA VAL A 165 -16.66 -5.06 19.66
C VAL A 165 -17.64 -4.11 20.34
N GLY A 166 -18.84 -4.62 20.65
CA GLY A 166 -19.91 -3.85 21.28
C GLY A 166 -20.81 -3.06 20.30
N PRO A 167 -21.83 -2.36 20.83
CA PRO A 167 -22.91 -1.75 20.05
C PRO A 167 -22.54 -0.35 19.52
N ILE A 168 -21.49 -0.27 18.71
CA ILE A 168 -21.05 0.95 18.01
C ILE A 168 -21.39 0.89 16.52
N GLN A 169 -21.28 1.98 15.78
CA GLN A 169 -21.42 1.96 14.31
C GLN A 169 -20.62 3.12 13.70
N PRO A 170 -20.29 3.05 12.40
CA PRO A 170 -19.64 4.17 11.73
C PRO A 170 -20.54 5.40 11.66
N ILE A 171 -19.92 6.53 11.36
CA ILE A 171 -20.59 7.80 11.06
C ILE A 171 -21.52 7.64 9.85
N GLY A 172 -22.71 8.25 9.96
CA GLY A 172 -23.68 8.33 8.87
C GLY A 172 -24.55 7.08 8.73
N SER A 173 -24.82 6.69 7.48
CA SER A 173 -25.71 5.58 7.15
C SER A 173 -25.08 4.61 6.16
N GLN A 174 -25.59 3.38 6.15
CA GLN A 174 -25.13 2.35 5.22
C GLN A 174 -25.49 2.73 3.78
N ALA A 175 -24.49 2.72 2.90
CA ALA A 175 -24.55 3.09 1.50
C ALA A 175 -24.29 1.90 0.54
N GLY A 176 -24.43 0.67 1.02
CA GLY A 176 -24.27 -0.56 0.26
C GLY A 176 -23.07 -1.41 0.67
N THR A 177 -22.49 -2.12 -0.29
CA THR A 177 -21.30 -2.97 -0.12
C THR A 177 -20.24 -2.65 -1.17
N ALA A 178 -18.99 -3.05 -0.92
CA ALA A 178 -17.90 -2.95 -1.88
C ALA A 178 -16.96 -4.15 -1.78
N SER A 179 -16.35 -4.53 -2.91
CA SER A 179 -15.23 -5.46 -2.95
C SER A 179 -13.95 -4.67 -3.18
N VAL A 180 -13.07 -4.63 -2.17
CA VAL A 180 -11.84 -3.82 -2.18
C VAL A 180 -10.72 -4.65 -1.54
N GLY A 181 -9.55 -4.72 -2.18
CA GLY A 181 -8.41 -5.50 -1.68
C GLY A 181 -8.70 -7.01 -1.50
N GLY A 182 -9.59 -7.58 -2.33
CA GLY A 182 -10.01 -8.98 -2.23
C GLY A 182 -10.92 -9.31 -1.04
N ARG A 183 -11.48 -8.30 -0.38
CA ARG A 183 -12.42 -8.45 0.74
C ARG A 183 -13.73 -7.72 0.47
N THR A 184 -14.82 -8.22 1.06
CA THR A 184 -16.13 -7.57 1.04
C THR A 184 -16.29 -6.68 2.26
N TRP A 185 -16.85 -5.49 2.03
CA TRP A 185 -17.04 -4.45 3.04
C TRP A 185 -18.48 -3.96 3.02
N GLN A 186 -19.05 -3.73 4.20
CA GLN A 186 -20.22 -2.87 4.33
C GLN A 186 -19.75 -1.41 4.24
N VAL A 187 -20.33 -0.62 3.35
CA VAL A 187 -19.92 0.77 3.13
C VAL A 187 -20.89 1.70 3.87
N TRP A 188 -20.35 2.64 4.63
CA TRP A 188 -21.08 3.71 5.30
C TRP A 188 -20.60 5.07 4.80
N ARG A 189 -21.49 6.05 4.75
CA ARG A 189 -21.16 7.43 4.38
C ARG A 189 -21.89 8.41 5.26
N GLY A 190 -21.21 9.50 5.60
CA GLY A 190 -21.79 10.62 6.33
C GLY A 190 -20.81 11.75 6.51
N SER A 191 -21.08 12.59 7.51
CA SER A 191 -20.18 13.64 7.97
C SER A 191 -20.24 13.72 9.48
N ASN A 192 -19.11 14.03 10.11
CA ASN A 192 -19.03 14.36 11.54
C ASN A 192 -19.31 15.85 11.82
N GLY A 193 -19.74 16.61 10.81
CA GLY A 193 -19.93 18.07 10.87
C GLY A 193 -18.68 18.89 10.50
N SER A 194 -17.50 18.28 10.48
CA SER A 194 -16.23 18.92 10.11
C SER A 194 -15.68 18.44 8.76
N ASN A 195 -15.74 17.13 8.51
CA ASN A 195 -15.29 16.48 7.29
C ASN A 195 -16.29 15.43 6.80
N ASP A 196 -16.12 15.04 5.54
CA ASP A 196 -16.85 13.91 4.94
C ASP A 196 -16.20 12.60 5.42
N VAL A 197 -17.00 11.58 5.70
CA VAL A 197 -16.53 10.28 6.20
C VAL A 197 -17.10 9.17 5.34
N ILE A 198 -16.23 8.29 4.85
CA ILE A 198 -16.60 7.01 4.24
C ILE A 198 -15.94 5.88 5.01
N SER A 199 -16.73 4.91 5.46
CA SER A 199 -16.23 3.79 6.25
C SER A 199 -16.48 2.46 5.57
N PHE A 200 -15.48 1.57 5.62
CA PHE A 200 -15.51 0.22 5.10
C PHE A 200 -15.44 -0.75 6.28
N VAL A 201 -16.54 -1.43 6.57
CA VAL A 201 -16.65 -2.31 7.75
C VAL A 201 -16.55 -3.76 7.35
N ALA A 202 -15.57 -4.47 7.92
CA ALA A 202 -15.41 -5.89 7.73
C ALA A 202 -16.58 -6.67 8.36
N PRO A 203 -17.04 -7.78 7.75
CA PRO A 203 -18.12 -8.60 8.29
C PRO A 203 -17.72 -9.39 9.55
N SER A 204 -16.41 -9.54 9.79
CA SER A 204 -15.85 -10.21 10.96
C SER A 204 -14.43 -9.67 11.24
N ALA A 205 -13.89 -9.99 12.42
CA ALA A 205 -12.59 -9.49 12.86
C ALA A 205 -11.44 -9.91 11.93
N VAL A 206 -10.61 -8.93 11.54
CA VAL A 206 -9.39 -9.11 10.75
C VAL A 206 -8.20 -8.71 11.61
N ALA A 207 -7.55 -9.69 12.24
CA ALA A 207 -6.44 -9.46 13.16
C ALA A 207 -5.17 -8.96 12.45
N SER A 208 -4.94 -9.35 11.20
CA SER A 208 -3.79 -8.89 10.42
C SER A 208 -4.10 -8.86 8.94
N TRP A 209 -3.59 -7.85 8.25
CA TRP A 209 -3.79 -7.72 6.81
C TRP A 209 -2.74 -6.82 6.17
N SER A 210 -2.40 -7.13 4.91
CA SER A 210 -1.59 -6.30 4.03
C SER A 210 -2.40 -5.99 2.77
N PHE A 211 -2.41 -4.73 2.36
CA PHE A 211 -3.22 -4.23 1.25
C PHE A 211 -2.63 -2.96 0.65
N ASP A 212 -3.18 -2.51 -0.48
CA ASP A 212 -2.87 -1.21 -1.05
C ASP A 212 -3.93 -0.18 -0.64
N VAL A 213 -3.51 0.87 0.07
CA VAL A 213 -4.39 1.98 0.48
C VAL A 213 -5.05 2.64 -0.73
N MET A 214 -4.39 2.64 -1.89
CA MET A 214 -4.93 3.24 -3.10
C MET A 214 -6.19 2.54 -3.61
N ASP A 215 -6.44 1.26 -3.25
CA ASP A 215 -7.70 0.59 -3.59
C ASP A 215 -8.89 1.30 -2.94
N PHE A 216 -8.75 1.73 -1.69
CA PHE A 216 -9.81 2.46 -0.97
C PHE A 216 -9.89 3.93 -1.39
N VAL A 217 -8.76 4.55 -1.72
CA VAL A 217 -8.74 5.92 -2.27
C VAL A 217 -9.48 5.95 -3.61
N ARG A 218 -9.21 5.01 -4.52
CA ARG A 218 -9.94 4.87 -5.80
C ARG A 218 -11.44 4.67 -5.56
N ASN A 219 -11.78 3.78 -4.62
CA ASN A 219 -13.17 3.49 -4.28
C ASN A 219 -13.91 4.73 -3.77
N THR A 220 -13.22 5.58 -3.00
CA THR A 220 -13.70 6.86 -2.49
C THR A 220 -13.88 7.90 -3.61
N ILE A 221 -12.93 7.97 -4.56
CA ILE A 221 -13.03 8.85 -5.74
C ILE A 221 -14.20 8.45 -6.64
N ALA A 222 -14.37 7.17 -6.91
CA ALA A 222 -15.50 6.64 -7.69
C ALA A 222 -16.87 6.99 -7.10
N ARG A 223 -16.89 7.33 -5.81
CA ARG A 223 -18.09 7.72 -5.05
C ARG A 223 -18.26 9.23 -4.96
N GLY A 224 -17.41 10.01 -5.63
CA GLY A 224 -17.44 11.46 -5.66
C GLY A 224 -16.97 12.12 -4.36
N MET A 225 -16.31 11.39 -3.47
CA MET A 225 -15.90 11.89 -2.14
C MET A 225 -14.43 12.35 -2.10
N ALA A 226 -13.73 12.25 -3.22
CA ALA A 226 -12.38 12.80 -3.44
C ALA A 226 -12.15 12.93 -4.96
N GLN A 227 -11.02 13.52 -5.37
CA GLN A 227 -10.61 13.63 -6.77
C GLN A 227 -9.16 13.20 -6.96
N ASN A 228 -8.78 12.83 -8.19
CA ASN A 228 -7.40 12.41 -8.50
C ASN A 228 -6.36 13.51 -8.25
N ASN A 229 -6.74 14.79 -8.33
CA ASN A 229 -5.85 15.93 -8.07
C ASN A 229 -5.78 16.32 -6.58
N TRP A 230 -6.49 15.61 -5.69
CA TRP A 230 -6.37 15.77 -4.24
C TRP A 230 -5.10 15.09 -3.72
N TYR A 231 -4.82 15.24 -2.44
CA TYR A 231 -3.65 14.74 -1.76
C TYR A 231 -4.03 13.70 -0.72
N LEU A 232 -3.32 12.58 -0.70
CA LEU A 232 -3.23 11.72 0.48
C LEU A 232 -2.33 12.42 1.49
N THR A 233 -2.79 12.63 2.73
CA THR A 233 -2.04 13.39 3.74
C THR A 233 -1.51 12.52 4.87
N SER A 234 -2.25 11.48 5.27
CA SER A 234 -1.77 10.47 6.22
C SER A 234 -2.49 9.12 6.07
N VAL A 235 -1.80 8.07 6.48
CA VAL A 235 -2.31 6.70 6.65
C VAL A 235 -2.08 6.31 8.09
N GLN A 236 -3.16 6.13 8.85
CA GLN A 236 -3.14 5.85 10.28
C GLN A 236 -3.81 4.51 10.56
N ALA A 237 -3.34 3.78 11.57
CA ALA A 237 -3.97 2.56 12.06
C ALA A 237 -3.98 2.56 13.60
N GLY A 238 -5.14 2.28 14.19
CA GLY A 238 -5.33 2.37 15.62
C GLY A 238 -6.65 1.80 16.08
N PHE A 239 -7.16 2.36 17.17
CA PHE A 239 -8.42 1.97 17.78
C PHE A 239 -9.24 3.19 18.17
N GLU A 240 -10.55 3.14 18.00
CA GLU A 240 -11.47 4.07 18.64
C GLU A 240 -12.18 3.36 19.82
N PRO A 241 -11.76 3.59 21.07
CA PRO A 241 -12.42 3.03 22.24
C PRO A 241 -13.56 3.93 22.75
N TRP A 242 -14.74 3.37 22.95
CA TRP A 242 -15.85 4.01 23.68
C TRP A 242 -15.84 3.63 25.15
N GLN A 243 -15.52 2.38 25.49
CA GLN A 243 -15.50 1.87 26.87
C GLN A 243 -14.30 0.96 27.07
N ASN A 244 -13.57 1.14 28.19
CA ASN A 244 -12.30 0.46 28.47
C ASN A 244 -11.29 0.65 27.30
N GLY A 245 -10.47 -0.37 27.01
CA GLY A 245 -9.51 -0.38 25.90
C GLY A 245 -8.09 -0.78 26.27
N ALA A 246 -7.77 -0.87 27.57
CA ALA A 246 -6.47 -1.37 28.02
C ALA A 246 -6.25 -2.82 27.53
N GLY A 247 -5.04 -3.11 27.06
CA GLY A 247 -4.65 -4.38 26.45
C GLY A 247 -4.77 -4.43 24.93
N LEU A 248 -5.47 -3.48 24.29
CA LEU A 248 -5.47 -3.33 22.83
C LEU A 248 -4.06 -3.02 22.34
N ALA A 249 -3.66 -3.60 21.20
CA ALA A 249 -2.33 -3.37 20.66
C ALA A 249 -2.32 -3.32 19.13
N VAL A 250 -1.55 -2.39 18.57
CA VAL A 250 -0.99 -2.55 17.22
C VAL A 250 0.34 -3.26 17.40
N ASN A 251 0.39 -4.56 17.10
CA ASN A 251 1.59 -5.37 17.23
C ASN A 251 2.64 -4.98 16.20
N SER A 252 2.21 -4.67 14.97
CA SER A 252 3.10 -4.18 13.92
C SER A 252 2.33 -3.31 12.92
N PHE A 253 3.03 -2.33 12.35
CA PHE A 253 2.51 -1.47 11.29
C PHE A 253 3.57 -1.21 10.22
N SER A 254 3.14 -1.19 8.96
CA SER A 254 3.92 -0.64 7.87
C SER A 254 3.05 0.22 6.95
N SER A 255 3.67 1.25 6.39
CA SER A 255 3.10 2.07 5.33
C SER A 255 4.22 2.63 4.46
N THR A 256 4.05 2.51 3.15
CA THR A 256 4.90 3.13 2.13
C THR A 256 4.02 3.77 1.08
N VAL A 257 4.43 4.94 0.58
CA VAL A 257 3.76 5.61 -0.54
C VAL A 257 4.77 5.74 -1.66
N ASN A 258 4.58 4.94 -2.70
CA ASN A 258 5.44 4.89 -3.87
C ASN A 258 4.90 5.87 -4.91
N LEU A 259 5.64 6.94 -5.16
CA LEU A 259 5.29 7.91 -6.19
C LEU A 259 5.61 7.31 -7.57
N GLY A 260 4.75 7.57 -8.55
CA GLY A 260 5.07 7.33 -9.95
C GLY A 260 6.15 8.31 -10.43
N THR A 261 6.98 7.90 -11.38
CA THR A 261 7.89 8.83 -12.07
C THR A 261 7.09 9.98 -12.70
N PRO A 262 7.50 11.25 -12.55
CA PRO A 262 6.79 12.38 -13.15
C PRO A 262 6.77 12.29 -14.68
N GLY A 263 5.67 11.82 -15.24
CA GLY A 263 5.30 12.06 -16.62
C GLY A 263 4.48 13.35 -16.67
N THR A 264 4.97 14.37 -17.36
CA THR A 264 4.24 15.61 -17.61
C THR A 264 2.94 15.32 -18.38
N GLY A 265 1.77 15.40 -17.72
CA GLY A 265 0.46 15.26 -18.36
C GLY A 265 -0.73 15.48 -17.41
N SER A 266 -1.49 16.55 -17.67
CA SER A 266 -2.66 17.08 -16.93
C SER A 266 -3.94 16.20 -17.04
N PRO A 267 -5.00 16.45 -16.24
CA PRO A 267 -5.96 15.45 -15.77
C PRO A 267 -7.24 15.29 -16.62
N GLY A 268 -7.73 14.04 -16.67
CA GLY A 268 -9.11 13.70 -17.00
C GLY A 268 -9.52 12.39 -16.31
N ALA A 269 -10.62 12.41 -15.57
CA ALA A 269 -11.33 11.25 -14.99
C ALA A 269 -12.74 11.20 -15.64
N PRO A 270 -13.56 10.12 -15.52
CA PRO A 270 -13.48 9.01 -14.56
C PRO A 270 -13.75 7.58 -15.12
N GLY A 271 -13.30 6.58 -14.37
CA GLY A 271 -13.71 5.17 -14.49
C GLY A 271 -12.70 4.25 -13.81
N GLU A 272 -13.01 3.76 -12.59
CA GLU A 272 -12.29 2.61 -12.03
C GLU A 272 -12.36 1.44 -13.02
N SER A 273 -11.42 0.50 -12.97
CA SER A 273 -11.77 -0.92 -12.82
C SER A 273 -10.54 -1.81 -12.92
N VAL A 274 -10.66 -3.01 -12.34
CA VAL A 274 -10.19 -4.25 -12.97
C VAL A 274 -10.04 -4.02 -14.46
N THR A 275 -8.80 -4.08 -14.90
CA THR A 275 -8.35 -3.88 -16.26
C THR A 275 -9.46 -3.97 -17.32
N ALA A 276 -10.05 -2.80 -17.67
CA ALA A 276 -11.11 -2.68 -18.68
C ALA A 276 -10.57 -2.74 -20.12
N CYS A 277 -9.28 -3.07 -20.26
CA CYS A 277 -8.66 -3.38 -21.54
C CYS A 277 -7.76 -4.61 -21.43
N LYS A 278 -7.78 -5.48 -22.42
CA LYS A 278 -6.83 -6.60 -22.53
C LYS A 278 -5.96 -6.39 -23.76
N VAL A 279 -4.66 -6.62 -23.65
CA VAL A 279 -3.74 -6.51 -24.80
C VAL A 279 -3.17 -7.87 -25.14
N ALA A 280 -3.44 -8.34 -26.35
CA ALA A 280 -2.71 -9.45 -26.94
C ALA A 280 -1.54 -8.90 -27.76
N TYR A 281 -0.33 -9.42 -27.53
CA TYR A 281 0.89 -9.04 -28.23
C TYR A 281 1.49 -10.28 -28.89
N ALA A 282 1.17 -10.51 -30.16
CA ALA A 282 1.70 -11.61 -30.95
C ALA A 282 2.95 -11.16 -31.69
N THR A 283 3.95 -12.04 -31.82
CA THR A 283 5.27 -11.68 -32.36
C THR A 283 5.74 -12.71 -33.37
N ASN A 284 6.32 -12.24 -34.47
CA ASN A 284 7.16 -13.05 -35.34
C ASN A 284 8.58 -12.48 -35.29
N VAL A 285 9.56 -13.27 -34.83
CA VAL A 285 10.92 -12.80 -34.50
C VAL A 285 11.93 -13.55 -35.37
N TRP A 286 12.88 -12.83 -35.96
CA TRP A 286 14.01 -13.37 -36.71
C TRP A 286 15.34 -12.77 -36.20
N SER A 287 16.44 -12.97 -36.91
CA SER A 287 17.80 -12.73 -36.39
C SER A 287 18.04 -11.31 -35.85
N ASP A 288 17.53 -10.28 -36.51
CA ASP A 288 17.80 -8.87 -36.18
C ASP A 288 16.53 -8.01 -36.16
N GLY A 289 15.36 -8.63 -36.35
CA GLY A 289 14.09 -7.94 -36.40
C GLY A 289 12.91 -8.77 -35.96
N PHE A 290 11.77 -8.09 -35.84
CA PHE A 290 10.50 -8.69 -35.48
C PHE A 290 9.34 -7.91 -36.07
N THR A 291 8.19 -8.57 -36.22
CA THR A 291 6.89 -7.92 -36.29
C THR A 291 6.10 -8.20 -35.02
N ALA A 292 5.29 -7.23 -34.62
CA ALA A 292 4.36 -7.35 -33.51
C ALA A 292 2.95 -6.99 -33.99
N ASP A 293 2.00 -7.90 -33.79
CA ASP A 293 0.57 -7.66 -33.95
C ASP A 293 -0.04 -7.45 -32.56
N VAL A 294 -0.64 -6.28 -32.36
CA VAL A 294 -1.16 -5.82 -31.07
C VAL A 294 -2.66 -5.67 -31.17
N THR A 295 -3.40 -6.48 -30.40
CA THR A 295 -4.85 -6.37 -30.29
C THR A 295 -5.21 -5.74 -28.95
N VAL A 296 -5.93 -4.62 -29.02
CA VAL A 296 -6.47 -3.89 -27.88
C VAL A 296 -7.95 -4.23 -27.77
N ALA A 297 -8.33 -4.99 -26.74
CA ALA A 297 -9.71 -5.32 -26.45
C ALA A 297 -10.26 -4.41 -25.35
N ASN A 298 -11.44 -3.85 -25.54
CA ASN A 298 -12.18 -3.14 -24.50
C ASN A 298 -13.04 -4.16 -23.72
N THR A 299 -12.59 -4.54 -22.53
CA THR A 299 -13.29 -5.46 -21.62
C THR A 299 -14.25 -4.73 -20.67
N GLY A 300 -14.33 -3.40 -20.74
CA GLY A 300 -15.27 -2.59 -19.99
C GLY A 300 -16.68 -2.55 -20.59
N SER A 301 -17.59 -1.87 -19.88
CA SER A 301 -18.99 -1.71 -20.28
C SER A 301 -19.28 -0.43 -21.08
N THR A 302 -18.28 0.44 -21.26
CA THR A 302 -18.41 1.71 -22.00
C THR A 302 -17.46 1.74 -23.20
N PRO A 303 -17.87 2.32 -24.35
CA PRO A 303 -16.97 2.56 -25.48
C PRO A 303 -15.76 3.40 -25.09
N VAL A 304 -14.61 3.13 -25.72
CA VAL A 304 -13.39 3.94 -25.65
C VAL A 304 -13.27 4.71 -26.96
N ASP A 305 -13.34 6.04 -26.88
CA ASP A 305 -13.09 6.92 -28.02
C ASP A 305 -11.64 7.42 -28.02
N SER A 306 -11.11 7.72 -29.21
CA SER A 306 -9.74 8.20 -29.43
C SER A 306 -8.68 7.39 -28.66
N TRP A 307 -8.69 6.07 -28.84
CA TRP A 307 -7.82 5.19 -28.08
C TRP A 307 -6.33 5.45 -28.34
N THR A 308 -5.56 5.42 -27.26
CA THR A 308 -4.11 5.58 -27.21
C THR A 308 -3.54 4.48 -26.32
N LEU A 309 -2.70 3.62 -26.89
CA LEU A 309 -2.00 2.56 -26.17
C LEU A 309 -0.55 2.95 -25.93
N SER A 310 -0.13 2.95 -24.67
CA SER A 310 1.25 3.22 -24.26
C SER A 310 1.91 1.97 -23.69
N PHE A 311 3.17 1.74 -24.06
CA PHE A 311 4.00 0.63 -23.57
C PHE A 311 5.48 0.97 -23.68
N THR A 312 6.33 0.22 -22.99
CA THR A 312 7.79 0.39 -23.05
C THR A 312 8.41 -0.78 -23.79
N LEU A 313 9.14 -0.49 -24.88
CA LEU A 313 10.00 -1.47 -25.53
C LEU A 313 11.19 -1.79 -24.62
N PRO A 314 11.52 -3.08 -24.44
CA PRO A 314 12.73 -3.48 -23.73
C PRO A 314 13.99 -2.89 -24.36
N SER A 315 15.04 -2.72 -23.56
CA SER A 315 16.33 -2.17 -24.01
C SER A 315 16.86 -2.94 -25.22
N GLY A 316 17.41 -2.23 -26.20
CA GLY A 316 17.94 -2.82 -27.43
C GLY A 316 16.90 -2.98 -28.53
N GLN A 317 15.60 -2.72 -28.30
CA GLN A 317 14.55 -2.77 -29.32
C GLN A 317 14.19 -1.39 -29.86
N ARG A 318 13.85 -1.34 -31.16
CA ARG A 318 13.44 -0.13 -31.87
C ARG A 318 12.30 -0.39 -32.86
N VAL A 319 11.27 0.44 -32.89
CA VAL A 319 10.25 0.45 -33.96
C VAL A 319 10.84 1.06 -35.24
N THR A 320 10.68 0.39 -36.37
CA THR A 320 11.12 0.86 -37.69
C THR A 320 9.96 1.25 -38.60
N ASN A 321 8.82 0.56 -38.53
CA ASN A 321 7.64 0.86 -39.33
C ASN A 321 6.37 0.45 -38.57
N ALA A 322 5.22 1.04 -38.88
CA ALA A 322 3.94 0.71 -38.25
C ALA A 322 2.76 0.83 -39.24
N TRP A 323 1.67 0.12 -38.95
CA TRP A 323 0.44 0.15 -39.73
C TRP A 323 -0.80 0.09 -38.84
N ASN A 324 -1.94 0.57 -39.36
CA ASN A 324 -3.25 0.62 -38.69
C ASN A 324 -3.33 1.43 -37.38
N ALA A 325 -2.25 2.12 -37.01
CA ALA A 325 -2.18 3.12 -35.94
C ALA A 325 -1.03 4.10 -36.23
N THR A 326 -1.11 5.29 -35.66
CA THR A 326 0.03 6.22 -35.61
C THR A 326 0.90 5.83 -34.42
N VAL A 327 2.13 5.39 -34.67
CA VAL A 327 3.08 4.99 -33.62
C VAL A 327 4.18 6.04 -33.47
N SER A 328 4.42 6.48 -32.24
CA SER A 328 5.45 7.45 -31.86
C SER A 328 6.34 6.89 -30.74
N GLY A 329 7.58 7.39 -30.66
CA GLY A 329 8.60 6.85 -29.77
C GLY A 329 9.24 5.60 -30.38
N PRO A 330 10.35 5.73 -31.13
CA PRO A 330 10.95 4.58 -31.79
C PRO A 330 11.68 3.65 -30.81
N THR A 331 12.01 4.08 -29.60
CA THR A 331 12.74 3.30 -28.58
C THR A 331 12.21 3.64 -27.19
N GLY A 332 12.31 2.72 -26.23
CA GLY A 332 11.86 2.98 -24.86
C GLY A 332 10.35 3.16 -24.81
N ALA A 333 9.86 4.34 -24.40
CA ALA A 333 8.42 4.61 -24.36
C ALA A 333 7.85 4.74 -25.78
N VAL A 334 6.84 3.91 -26.08
CA VAL A 334 6.13 3.87 -27.36
C VAL A 334 4.65 4.18 -27.11
N THR A 335 4.08 4.97 -28.00
CA THR A 335 2.64 5.32 -27.98
C THR A 335 2.04 5.04 -29.35
N ALA A 336 0.98 4.24 -29.38
CA ALA A 336 0.18 3.95 -30.56
C ALA A 336 -1.21 4.59 -30.43
N THR A 337 -1.65 5.36 -31.43
CA THR A 337 -2.95 6.02 -31.44
C THR A 337 -3.80 5.52 -32.61
N GLY A 338 -5.07 5.24 -32.36
CA GLY A 338 -6.01 4.81 -33.39
C GLY A 338 -6.17 5.84 -34.51
N LEU A 339 -6.35 5.36 -35.74
CA LEU A 339 -6.64 6.20 -36.89
C LEU A 339 -8.11 6.68 -36.83
N ALA A 340 -8.48 7.73 -37.54
CA ALA A 340 -9.83 8.32 -37.46
C ALA A 340 -10.98 7.29 -37.62
N HIS A 341 -10.81 6.29 -38.49
CA HIS A 341 -11.81 5.24 -38.73
C HIS A 341 -11.81 4.11 -37.68
N SER A 342 -10.73 3.96 -36.91
CA SER A 342 -10.54 2.92 -35.89
C SER A 342 -10.35 3.48 -34.48
N ALA A 343 -10.50 4.79 -34.30
CA ALA A 343 -10.27 5.51 -33.05
C ALA A 343 -11.25 5.12 -31.93
N ARG A 344 -12.38 4.51 -32.28
CA ARG A 344 -13.39 4.03 -31.33
C ARG A 344 -13.33 2.51 -31.15
N VAL A 345 -13.35 2.07 -29.89
CA VAL A 345 -13.47 0.67 -29.47
C VAL A 345 -14.73 0.52 -28.63
N ALA A 346 -15.80 -0.04 -29.20
CA ALA A 346 -17.02 -0.31 -28.44
C ALA A 346 -16.77 -1.26 -27.25
N ALA A 347 -17.65 -1.26 -26.26
CA ALA A 347 -17.62 -2.23 -25.16
C ALA A 347 -17.64 -3.67 -25.71
N GLY A 348 -16.73 -4.52 -25.26
CA GLY A 348 -16.54 -5.89 -25.75
C GLY A 348 -15.88 -6.02 -27.12
N ALA A 349 -15.61 -4.91 -27.83
CA ALA A 349 -14.96 -4.92 -29.14
C ALA A 349 -13.42 -4.85 -29.01
N SER A 350 -12.73 -5.00 -30.14
CA SER A 350 -11.26 -4.90 -30.21
C SER A 350 -10.81 -4.11 -31.44
N GLN A 351 -9.62 -3.54 -31.35
CA GLN A 351 -8.88 -2.96 -32.48
C GLN A 351 -7.51 -3.60 -32.56
N THR A 352 -6.96 -3.71 -33.77
CA THR A 352 -5.64 -4.29 -34.01
C THR A 352 -4.77 -3.31 -34.79
N PHE A 353 -3.52 -3.17 -34.37
CA PHE A 353 -2.47 -2.52 -35.13
C PHE A 353 -1.22 -3.38 -35.11
N GLY A 354 -0.25 -3.05 -35.95
CA GLY A 354 1.02 -3.75 -35.94
C GLY A 354 2.20 -2.84 -36.22
N PHE A 355 3.38 -3.34 -35.88
CA PHE A 355 4.63 -2.67 -36.18
C PHE A 355 5.77 -3.64 -36.43
N GLN A 356 6.73 -3.19 -37.23
CA GLN A 356 8.02 -3.84 -37.41
C GLN A 356 9.04 -3.14 -36.52
N GLY A 357 9.97 -3.91 -35.96
CA GLY A 357 11.10 -3.38 -35.23
C GLY A 357 12.38 -4.17 -35.44
N THR A 358 13.48 -3.58 -35.01
CA THR A 358 14.79 -4.22 -34.87
C THR A 358 15.11 -4.45 -33.41
N TYR A 359 15.98 -5.40 -33.12
CA TYR A 359 16.49 -5.61 -31.77
C TYR A 359 17.96 -6.02 -31.74
N SER A 360 18.65 -5.70 -30.65
CA SER A 360 19.97 -6.21 -30.33
C SER A 360 19.94 -6.98 -29.00
N GLY A 361 20.77 -8.01 -28.90
CA GLY A 361 20.78 -8.90 -27.74
C GLY A 361 19.59 -9.86 -27.74
N THR A 362 18.90 -9.97 -26.60
CA THR A 362 17.76 -10.91 -26.45
C THR A 362 16.44 -10.20 -26.67
N PHE A 363 15.63 -10.70 -27.60
CA PHE A 363 14.26 -10.22 -27.78
C PHE A 363 13.41 -10.46 -26.53
N ALA A 364 12.64 -9.46 -26.11
CA ALA A 364 11.70 -9.56 -25.01
C ALA A 364 10.40 -8.82 -25.34
N ARG A 365 9.27 -9.22 -24.74
CA ARG A 365 8.01 -8.49 -24.92
C ARG A 365 7.90 -7.33 -23.93
N PRO A 366 7.17 -6.26 -24.25
CA PRO A 366 6.78 -5.26 -23.25
C PRO A 366 6.11 -5.92 -22.05
N SER A 367 6.48 -5.51 -20.84
CA SER A 367 5.96 -6.09 -19.59
C SER A 367 4.62 -5.50 -19.14
N GLY A 368 4.10 -4.51 -19.87
CA GLY A 368 2.83 -3.85 -19.54
C GLY A 368 2.38 -2.89 -20.63
N PHE A 369 1.07 -2.67 -20.64
CA PHE A 369 0.38 -1.77 -21.57
C PHE A 369 -0.60 -0.91 -20.79
N SER A 370 -0.89 0.27 -21.32
CA SER A 370 -1.87 1.20 -20.78
C SER A 370 -2.72 1.78 -21.90
N LEU A 371 -4.04 1.66 -21.81
CA LEU A 371 -5.00 2.25 -22.74
C LEU A 371 -5.56 3.54 -22.12
N ASN A 372 -5.30 4.67 -22.75
CA ASN A 372 -5.69 6.01 -22.27
C ASN A 372 -5.30 6.26 -20.79
N GLY A 373 -4.17 5.69 -20.36
CA GLY A 373 -3.69 5.80 -18.97
C GLY A 373 -4.17 4.70 -18.03
N ALA A 374 -5.14 3.86 -18.43
CA ALA A 374 -5.59 2.70 -17.67
C ALA A 374 -4.79 1.44 -18.01
N ARG A 375 -4.26 0.74 -17.01
CA ARG A 375 -3.45 -0.47 -17.20
C ARG A 375 -4.26 -1.59 -17.86
N CYS A 376 -3.68 -2.21 -18.90
CA CYS A 376 -4.21 -3.39 -19.57
C CYS A 376 -3.62 -4.70 -19.03
N ALA A 377 -4.35 -5.80 -19.24
CA ALA A 377 -4.06 -7.17 -18.78
C ALA A 377 -3.54 -8.01 -19.92
#